data_AF-B0VN36-F1
#
_entry.id   AF-B0VN36-F1
#
_cell.length_a   1.000
_cell.length_b   1.000
_cell.length_c   1.000
_cell.angle_alpha   90.00
_cell.angle_beta   90.00
_cell.angle_gamma   90.00
#
_symmetry.space_group_name_H-M   'P 1'
#
loop_
_entity.id
_entity.type
_entity.pdbx_description
1 polymer ?
#
loop_
_entity_poly.entity_id
_entity_poly.type
_entity_poly.pdbx_seq_one_letter_code
_entity_poly.pdbx_strand_id
1 'polypeptide(L)' 'MLKVRYDSAKNRPDYYQQFYKMISLTIKIKTVHADLAGNPAGTYIVFVTIVKKDPKSNWLVTELGSGANK' A
#
# COMPACT_ATOMS: atom_id res chain seq x y z
N MET A 1 0.29 4.07 -13.86
CA MET A 1 -0.68 2.95 -13.84
C MET A 1 -0.74 2.40 -12.41
N LEU A 2 -1.87 2.58 -11.72
CA LEU A 2 -2.10 2.00 -10.39
C LEU A 2 -2.38 0.50 -10.57
N LYS A 3 -1.56 -0.37 -9.98
CA LYS A 3 -1.72 -1.82 -10.09
C LYS A 3 -2.25 -2.37 -8.77
N VAL A 4 -3.54 -2.74 -8.76
CA VAL A 4 -4.18 -3.40 -7.63
C VAL A 4 -3.97 -4.91 -7.80
N ARG A 5 -3.29 -5.56 -6.85
CA ARG A 5 -3.13 -7.03 -6.87
C ARG A 5 -4.19 -7.68 -5.96
N TYR A 6 -4.87 -8.67 -6.49
CA TYR A 6 -5.80 -9.52 -5.74
C TYR A 6 -5.15 -10.89 -5.54
N ASP A 7 -4.25 -11.02 -4.57
CA ASP A 7 -3.62 -12.34 -4.32
C ASP A 7 -4.65 -13.34 -3.75
N SER A 8 -4.52 -14.60 -4.16
CA SER A 8 -5.32 -15.73 -3.67
C SER A 8 -5.08 -15.97 -2.17
N ALA A 9 -6.16 -16.14 -1.39
CA ALA A 9 -6.10 -16.25 0.07
C ALA A 9 -5.38 -17.51 0.59
N LYS A 10 -5.26 -18.56 -0.24
CA LYS A 10 -4.88 -19.92 0.20
C LYS A 10 -3.41 -20.07 0.66
N ASN A 11 -2.51 -19.18 0.24
CA ASN A 11 -1.07 -19.26 0.53
C ASN A 11 -0.55 -18.08 1.37
N ARG A 12 -1.43 -17.31 2.01
CA ARG A 12 -1.01 -16.16 2.82
C ARG A 12 -0.63 -16.61 4.24
N PRO A 13 0.39 -15.97 4.86
CA PRO A 13 0.71 -16.16 6.27
C PRO A 13 -0.53 -16.07 7.18
N ASP A 14 -0.54 -16.83 8.28
CA ASP A 14 -1.70 -16.97 9.18
C ASP A 14 -2.26 -15.62 9.66
N TYR A 15 -1.37 -14.66 9.93
CA TYR A 15 -1.74 -13.28 10.29
C TYR A 15 -2.71 -12.64 9.28
N TYR A 16 -2.55 -12.92 7.98
CA TYR A 16 -3.39 -12.34 6.94
C TYR A 16 -4.67 -13.14 6.66
N GLN A 17 -4.75 -14.39 7.11
CA GLN A 17 -5.95 -15.23 6.97
C GLN A 17 -7.08 -14.80 7.92
N GLN A 18 -6.77 -14.02 8.96
CA GLN A 18 -7.79 -13.47 9.88
C GLN A 18 -8.70 -12.41 9.22
N PHE A 19 -8.33 -11.90 8.03
CA PHE A 19 -9.06 -10.84 7.36
C PHE A 19 -9.94 -11.38 6.23
N TYR A 20 -11.24 -11.06 6.29
CA TYR A 20 -12.20 -11.33 5.22
C TYR A 20 -11.76 -10.78 3.86
N LYS A 21 -11.18 -9.57 3.84
CA LYS A 21 -10.68 -8.96 2.60
C LYS A 21 -9.43 -8.14 2.84
N MET A 22 -8.55 -8.13 1.85
CA MET A 22 -7.31 -7.36 1.85
C MET A 22 -7.09 -6.74 0.47
N ILE A 23 -6.64 -5.50 0.47
CA ILE A 23 -6.24 -4.78 -0.74
C ILE A 23 -4.91 -4.11 -0.44
N SER A 24 -3.89 -4.45 -1.24
CA SER A 24 -2.59 -3.80 -1.19
C SER A 24 -2.40 -2.92 -2.42
N LEU A 25 -1.99 -1.68 -2.18
CA LEU A 25 -1.79 -0.66 -3.20
C LEU A 25 -0.34 -0.21 -3.18
N THR A 26 0.29 -0.20 -4.34
CA THR A 26 1.60 0.43 -4.54
C THR A 26 1.44 1.60 -5.50
N ILE A 27 1.78 2.80 -5.01
CA ILE A 27 1.66 4.06 -5.72
C ILE A 27 3.06 4.57 -6.02
N LYS A 28 3.39 4.72 -7.31
CA LYS A 28 4.63 5.35 -7.75
C LYS A 28 4.37 6.82 -8.03
N ILE A 29 5.01 7.70 -7.27
CA ILE A 29 4.93 9.16 -7.39
C ILE A 29 6.24 9.63 -8.02
N LYS A 30 6.15 10.36 -9.13
CA LYS A 30 7.31 10.99 -9.76
C LYS A 30 7.21 12.49 -9.55
N THR A 31 8.17 13.07 -8.86
CA THR A 31 8.30 14.53 -8.74
C THR A 31 9.33 15.01 -9.75
N VAL A 32 9.06 16.14 -10.40
CA VAL A 32 9.94 16.76 -11.41
C VAL A 32 10.75 17.93 -10.85
N HIS A 33 10.37 18.43 -9.67
CA HIS A 33 11.05 19.48 -8.93
C HIS A 33 11.18 19.08 -7.47
N ALA A 34 12.08 19.74 -6.75
CA ALA A 34 12.14 19.64 -5.31
C ALA A 34 10.85 20.17 -4.69
N ASP A 35 10.38 19.56 -3.60
CA ASP A 35 9.21 20.04 -2.90
C ASP A 35 9.54 21.25 -2.00
N LEU A 36 8.50 21.84 -1.39
CA LEU A 36 8.65 23.00 -0.49
C LEU A 36 9.47 22.68 0.77
N ALA A 37 9.56 21.41 1.16
CA ALA A 37 10.35 20.96 2.30
C ALA A 37 11.83 20.67 1.90
N GLY A 38 12.19 20.86 0.63
CA GLY A 38 13.55 20.65 0.12
C GLY A 38 13.85 19.19 -0.25
N ASN A 39 12.86 18.29 -0.29
CA ASN A 39 13.09 16.93 -0.77
C ASN A 39 13.36 16.97 -2.27
N PRO A 40 14.40 16.26 -2.77
CA PRO A 40 14.80 16.35 -4.17
C PRO A 40 13.73 15.83 -5.13
N ALA A 41 13.79 16.29 -6.38
CA ALA A 41 13.04 15.66 -7.46
C ALA A 41 13.44 14.18 -7.55
N GLY A 42 12.46 13.28 -7.70
CA GLY A 42 12.74 11.87 -7.63
C GLY A 42 11.53 10.98 -7.84
N THR A 43 11.79 9.68 -7.77
CA THR A 43 10.75 8.66 -7.80
C THR A 43 10.53 8.12 -6.39
N TYR A 44 9.33 8.33 -5.89
CA TYR A 44 8.86 7.84 -4.60
C TYR A 44 7.90 6.69 -4.81
N ILE A 45 7.93 5.73 -3.91
CA ILE A 45 6.98 4.64 -3.84
C ILE A 45 6.30 4.74 -2.49
N VAL A 46 4.97 4.73 -2.49
CA VAL A 46 4.16 4.58 -1.28
C VAL A 46 3.44 3.25 -1.40
N PHE A 47 3.43 2.47 -0.33
CA PHE A 47 2.64 1.26 -0.23
C PHE A 47 1.69 1.36 0.96
N VAL A 48 0.46 0.92 0.74
CA VAL A 48 -0.58 0.86 1.76
C VAL A 48 -1.34 -0.46 1.64
N THR A 49 -1.51 -1.14 2.77
CA THR A 49 -2.38 -2.32 2.88
C THR A 49 -3.58 -1.97 3.73
N ILE A 50 -4.77 -2.14 3.14
CA ILE A 50 -6.03 -2.02 3.86
C ILE A 50 -6.70 -3.39 3.98
N VAL A 51 -7.31 -3.62 5.14
CA VAL A 51 -7.96 -4.88 5.48
C VAL A 51 -9.38 -4.64 5.98
N LYS A 52 -10.20 -5.68 5.84
CA LYS A 52 -11.54 -5.78 6.40
C LYS A 52 -11.61 -7.08 7.18
N LYS A 53 -11.91 -7.01 8.48
CA LYS A 53 -11.96 -8.19 9.36
C LYS A 53 -13.14 -9.10 9.01
N ASP A 54 -14.30 -8.50 8.81
CA ASP A 54 -15.56 -9.14 8.42
C ASP A 54 -16.38 -8.22 7.49
N PRO A 55 -17.45 -8.71 6.81
CA PRO A 55 -18.21 -7.91 5.85
C PRO A 55 -18.83 -6.61 6.41
N LYS A 56 -19.02 -6.49 7.72
CA LYS A 56 -19.64 -5.33 8.38
C LYS A 56 -18.62 -4.37 9.02
N SER A 57 -17.39 -4.83 9.27
CA SER A 57 -16.32 -4.00 9.83
C SER A 57 -15.90 -2.84 8.91
N ASN A 58 -15.36 -1.77 9.49
CA ASN A 58 -14.71 -0.70 8.72
C ASN A 58 -13.40 -1.19 8.09
N TRP A 59 -12.96 -0.50 7.05
CA TRP A 59 -11.62 -0.70 6.50
C TRP A 59 -10.57 -0.16 7.47
N LEU A 60 -9.51 -0.93 7.69
CA LEU A 60 -8.39 -0.57 8.56
C LEU A 60 -7.09 -0.57 7.75
N VAL A 61 -6.22 0.40 8.02
CA VAL A 61 -4.84 0.39 7.50
C VAL A 61 -4.01 -0.49 8.43
N THR A 62 -3.31 -1.47 7.86
CA THR A 62 -2.42 -2.36 8.62
C THR A 62 -0.96 -2.14 8.31
N GLU A 63 -0.65 -1.66 7.11
CA GLU A 63 0.71 -1.37 6.69
C GLU A 63 0.71 -0.05 5.93
N LEU A 64 1.65 0.81 6.30
CA LEU A 64 1.96 2.03 5.60
C LEU A 64 3.48 2.15 5.53
N GLY A 65 3.99 2.39 4.34
CA GLY A 65 5.40 2.71 4.20
C GLY A 65 5.71 3.38 2.87
N SER A 66 6.96 3.82 2.78
CA SER A 66 7.46 4.55 1.64
C SER A 66 8.92 4.19 1.36
N GLY A 67 9.33 4.45 0.12
CA GLY A 67 10.71 4.35 -0.32
C GLY A 67 11.02 5.40 -1.38
N ALA A 68 12.27 5.80 -1.47
CA ALA A 68 12.78 6.63 -2.54
C ALA A 68 13.74 5.79 -3.40
N ASN A 69 13.47 5.70 -4.70
CA ASN A 69 14.46 5.21 -5.64
C ASN A 69 15.33 6.42 -6.01
N LYS A 70 16.54 6.46 -5.45
CA LYS A 70 17.61 7.36 -5.93
C LYS A 70 18.11 6.89 -7.28
#